data_AF-A0A813HHY3-F1
#
_entry.id   AF-A0A813HHY3-F1
#
_cell.length_a   1.000
_cell.length_b   1.000
_cell.length_c   1.000
_cell.angle_alpha   90.00
_cell.angle_beta   90.00
_cell.angle_gamma   90.00
#
_symmetry.space_group_name_H-M   'P 1'
#
loop_
_entity.id
_entity.type
_entity.pdbx_description
1 polymer ?
#
loop_
_entity_poly.entity_id
_entity_poly.type
_entity_poly.pdbx_seq_one_letter_code
_entity_poly.pdbx_strand_id
1 'polypeptide(L)'
;MVMPMQTPGMQMQGPAPPEAAGAIKNLKRSVVGMLGMCAGRLFFAMAQGLLGVDLFGILDMLMGGVIGIWLLKDDEHFEKYHKMMAGGPCAQCEQQGMGGMQCLMPFMMITAMNLVFDVLLRISTVGIMPYGLFLLGSCVTQGAAVYFAYETYKIIRDLSLPEGNVEMGSGRGGFVQQGDNSAPTQPQAWVPFEGSGNRLGG
;
A
#
# COMPACT_ATOMS: atom_id res chain seq x y z
N MET A 1 -18.16 20.80 11.85
CA MET A 1 -18.89 19.78 11.07
C MET A 1 -18.00 19.38 9.91
N VAL A 2 -17.35 18.22 10.01
CA VAL A 2 -16.54 17.68 8.90
C VAL A 2 -17.48 16.77 8.13
N MET A 3 -17.81 17.12 6.90
CA MET A 3 -18.54 16.21 6.02
C MET A 3 -17.61 15.06 5.70
N PRO A 4 -17.96 13.80 6.01
CA PRO A 4 -17.18 12.67 5.52
C PRO A 4 -17.30 12.70 4.00
N MET A 5 -16.23 13.15 3.35
CA MET A 5 -16.05 12.97 1.93
C MET A 5 -15.98 11.46 1.76
N GLN A 6 -17.10 10.84 1.38
CA GLN A 6 -17.12 9.45 0.94
C GLN A 6 -16.24 9.41 -0.29
N THR A 7 -14.95 9.13 -0.09
CA THR A 7 -14.02 8.87 -1.17
C THR A 7 -14.68 7.79 -2.01
N PRO A 8 -15.04 8.05 -3.28
CA PRO A 8 -15.60 7.05 -4.17
C PRO A 8 -14.48 6.10 -4.60
N GLY A 9 -13.85 5.46 -3.62
CA GLY A 9 -13.05 4.28 -3.82
C GLY A 9 -14.02 3.12 -3.70
N MET A 10 -14.13 2.32 -4.76
CA MET A 10 -14.66 0.96 -4.67
C MET A 10 -14.12 0.35 -3.40
N GLN A 11 -14.99 0.00 -2.44
CA GLN A 11 -14.58 -0.72 -1.26
C GLN A 11 -14.14 -2.11 -1.72
N MET A 12 -12.89 -2.21 -2.17
CA MET A 12 -12.19 -3.46 -2.49
C MET A 12 -11.84 -4.15 -1.16
N GLN A 13 -12.84 -4.29 -0.30
CA GLN A 13 -12.73 -4.92 1.01
C GLN A 13 -13.23 -6.34 0.84
N GLY A 14 -12.30 -7.25 0.60
CA GLY A 14 -12.59 -8.66 0.39
C GLY A 14 -11.32 -9.42 0.01
N PRO A 15 -11.32 -10.76 0.17
CA PRO A 15 -10.23 -11.59 -0.34
C PRO A 15 -10.08 -11.37 -1.85
N ALA A 16 -8.84 -11.37 -2.34
CA ALA A 16 -8.58 -11.17 -3.75
C ALA A 16 -9.31 -12.22 -4.60
N PRO A 17 -9.94 -11.81 -5.73
CA PRO A 17 -10.59 -12.77 -6.61
C PRO A 17 -9.57 -13.78 -7.17
N PRO A 18 -9.95 -15.05 -7.35
CA PRO A 18 -9.02 -16.10 -7.78
C PRO A 18 -8.40 -15.82 -9.16
N GLU A 19 -9.09 -15.04 -10.00
CA GLU A 19 -8.59 -14.58 -11.31
C GLU A 19 -7.39 -13.63 -11.18
N ALA A 20 -7.32 -12.84 -10.10
CA ALA A 20 -6.20 -11.95 -9.82
C ALA A 20 -5.02 -12.65 -9.12
N ALA A 21 -5.16 -13.92 -8.72
CA ALA A 21 -4.12 -14.63 -7.96
C ALA A 21 -2.79 -14.73 -8.73
N GLY A 22 -2.85 -14.88 -10.06
CA GLY A 22 -1.66 -14.88 -10.92
C GLY A 22 -0.92 -13.54 -10.91
N ALA A 23 -1.66 -12.43 -11.04
CA ALA A 23 -1.09 -11.09 -11.02
C ALA A 23 -0.51 -10.74 -9.64
N ILE A 24 -1.19 -11.12 -8.55
CA ILE A 24 -0.71 -10.92 -7.18
C ILE A 24 0.59 -11.69 -6.92
N LYS A 25 0.75 -12.90 -7.46
CA LYS A 25 2.01 -13.66 -7.36
C LYS A 25 3.17 -12.95 -8.06
N ASN A 26 2.91 -12.31 -9.21
CA ASN A 26 3.92 -11.51 -9.91
C ASN A 26 4.23 -10.22 -9.14
N LEU A 27 3.21 -9.57 -8.60
CA LEU A 27 3.34 -8.38 -7.75
C LEU A 27 4.20 -8.68 -6.51
N LYS A 28 4.00 -9.83 -5.87
CA LYS A 28 4.84 -10.33 -4.78
C LYS A 28 6.31 -10.44 -5.16
N ARG A 29 6.61 -11.03 -6.32
CA ARG A 29 7.99 -11.14 -6.81
C ARG A 29 8.60 -9.76 -7.08
N SER A 30 7.82 -8.82 -7.62
CA SER A 30 8.31 -7.45 -7.85
C SER A 30 8.56 -6.68 -6.54
N VAL A 31 7.71 -6.83 -5.52
CA VAL A 31 7.91 -6.17 -4.22
C VAL A 31 9.17 -6.70 -3.52
N VAL A 32 9.39 -8.03 -3.54
CA VAL A 32 10.61 -8.64 -3.01
C VAL A 32 11.84 -8.19 -3.80
N GLY A 33 11.74 -8.13 -5.13
CA GLY A 33 12.81 -7.61 -5.99
C GLY A 33 13.14 -6.15 -5.69
N MET A 34 12.13 -5.33 -5.45
CA MET A 34 12.28 -3.92 -5.08
C MET A 34 13.01 -3.78 -3.73
N LEU A 35 12.61 -4.54 -2.71
CA LEU A 35 13.31 -4.54 -1.41
C LEU A 35 14.77 -5.03 -1.54
N GLY A 36 15.01 -6.06 -2.34
CA GLY A 36 16.36 -6.56 -2.60
C GLY A 36 17.25 -5.52 -3.31
N MET A 37 16.73 -4.85 -4.34
CA MET A 37 17.44 -3.78 -5.04
C MET A 37 17.65 -2.55 -4.14
N CYS A 38 16.68 -2.22 -3.28
CA CYS A 38 16.81 -1.16 -2.29
C CYS A 38 17.96 -1.45 -1.29
N ALA A 39 18.03 -2.68 -0.78
CA ALA A 39 19.12 -3.10 0.12
C ALA A 39 20.48 -3.08 -0.58
N GLY A 40 20.55 -3.54 -1.83
CA GLY A 40 21.77 -3.46 -2.65
C GLY A 40 22.20 -2.01 -2.89
N ARG A 41 21.27 -1.15 -3.29
CA ARG A 41 21.52 0.29 -3.51
C ARG A 41 22.02 0.97 -2.24
N LEU A 42 21.43 0.68 -1.08
CA LEU A 42 21.89 1.18 0.21
C LEU A 42 23.33 0.75 0.53
N PHE A 43 23.66 -0.53 0.32
CA PHE A 43 25.00 -1.06 0.57
C PHE A 43 26.06 -0.40 -0.32
N PHE A 44 25.80 -0.29 -1.63
CA PHE A 44 26.74 0.33 -2.56
C PHE A 44 26.82 1.86 -2.40
N ALA A 45 25.71 2.53 -2.09
CA ALA A 45 25.71 3.96 -1.78
C ALA A 45 26.54 4.28 -0.53
N MET A 46 26.47 3.42 0.49
CA MET A 46 27.31 3.52 1.69
C MET A 46 28.79 3.28 1.35
N ALA A 47 29.11 2.23 0.58
CA ALA A 47 30.48 1.88 0.22
C ALA A 47 31.17 2.98 -0.64
N GLN A 48 30.41 3.69 -1.47
CA GLN A 48 30.92 4.76 -2.34
C GLN A 48 30.82 6.17 -1.74
N GLY A 49 30.25 6.33 -0.54
CA GLY A 49 30.06 7.64 0.09
C GLY A 49 29.01 8.53 -0.60
N LEU A 50 28.17 7.97 -1.47
CA LEU A 50 27.11 8.68 -2.20
C LEU A 50 25.78 8.73 -1.44
N LEU A 51 25.76 8.24 -0.19
CA LEU A 51 24.57 8.15 0.63
C LEU A 51 23.82 9.48 0.77
N GLY A 52 24.53 10.62 0.87
CA GLY A 52 23.89 11.93 1.03
C GLY A 52 23.01 12.34 -0.16
N VAL A 53 23.39 11.95 -1.37
CA VAL A 53 22.61 12.23 -2.59
C VAL A 53 21.49 11.19 -2.76
N ASP A 54 21.68 9.98 -2.23
CA ASP A 54 20.77 8.86 -2.43
C ASP A 54 19.77 8.58 -1.31
N LEU A 55 19.97 9.20 -0.14
CA LEU A 55 19.19 8.93 1.06
C LEU A 55 17.68 9.11 0.82
N PHE A 56 17.28 10.18 0.13
CA PHE A 56 15.87 10.46 -0.12
C PHE A 56 15.24 9.42 -1.05
N GLY A 57 15.94 9.00 -2.12
CA GLY A 57 15.44 7.97 -3.04
C GLY A 57 15.33 6.60 -2.38
N ILE A 58 16.31 6.25 -1.53
CA ILE A 58 16.28 5.01 -0.76
C ILE A 58 15.12 5.00 0.24
N LEU A 59 14.92 6.10 0.97
CA LEU A 59 13.82 6.22 1.94
C LEU A 59 12.45 6.10 1.25
N ASP A 60 12.31 6.75 0.11
CA ASP A 60 11.09 6.74 -0.68
C ASP A 60 10.78 5.35 -1.28
N MET A 61 11.82 4.65 -1.77
CA MET A 61 11.73 3.26 -2.20
C MET A 61 11.40 2.31 -1.04
N LEU A 62 11.96 2.55 0.16
CA LEU A 62 11.65 1.81 1.37
C LEU A 62 10.17 1.99 1.77
N MET A 63 9.65 3.22 1.72
CA MET A 63 8.24 3.52 2.00
C MET A 63 7.32 2.81 1.00
N GLY A 64 7.64 2.85 -0.30
CA GLY A 64 6.94 2.05 -1.31
C GLY A 64 6.97 0.55 -0.99
N GLY A 65 8.12 0.04 -0.53
CA GLY A 65 8.27 -1.34 -0.08
C GLY A 65 7.37 -1.70 1.10
N VAL A 66 7.32 -0.84 2.12
CA VAL A 66 6.42 -1.03 3.28
C VAL A 66 4.96 -1.09 2.83
N ILE A 67 4.51 -0.15 2.00
CA ILE A 67 3.13 -0.16 1.47
C ILE A 67 2.87 -1.44 0.67
N GLY A 68 3.86 -1.91 -0.11
CA GLY A 68 3.79 -3.17 -0.84
C GLY A 68 3.63 -4.39 0.07
N ILE A 69 4.28 -4.41 1.24
CA ILE A 69 4.10 -5.48 2.24
C ILE A 69 2.70 -5.41 2.86
N TRP A 70 2.18 -4.22 3.14
CA TRP A 70 0.80 -4.01 3.63
C TRP A 70 -0.26 -4.47 2.62
N LEU A 71 0.04 -4.30 1.33
CA LEU A 71 -0.81 -4.77 0.25
C LEU A 71 -0.84 -6.31 0.18
N LEU A 72 0.26 -6.97 0.51
CA LEU A 72 0.40 -8.44 0.48
C LEU A 72 0.11 -9.10 1.83
N LYS A 73 -0.68 -8.48 2.70
CA LYS A 73 -0.95 -9.00 4.05
C LYS A 73 -1.61 -10.39 4.07
N ASP A 74 -2.31 -10.76 3.00
CA ASP A 74 -3.05 -12.02 2.89
C ASP A 74 -2.12 -13.23 2.59
N ASP A 75 -0.84 -12.98 2.30
CA ASP A 75 0.17 -14.02 2.09
C ASP A 75 0.77 -14.49 3.43
N GLU A 76 0.80 -15.80 3.68
CA GLU A 76 1.36 -16.42 4.90
C GLU A 76 2.80 -15.98 5.22
N HIS A 77 3.58 -15.67 4.19
CA HIS A 77 4.98 -15.25 4.33
C HIS A 77 5.10 -13.81 4.83
N PHE A 78 4.15 -12.94 4.47
CA PHE A 78 4.13 -11.53 4.85
C PHE A 78 3.36 -11.26 6.12
N GLU A 79 2.51 -12.19 6.56
CA GLU A 79 1.73 -12.06 7.80
C GLU A 79 2.62 -11.74 9.02
N LYS A 80 3.80 -12.35 9.12
CA LYS A 80 4.76 -12.07 10.21
C LYS A 80 5.29 -10.63 10.17
N TYR A 81 5.68 -10.17 8.98
CA TYR A 81 6.18 -8.81 8.79
C TYR A 81 5.07 -7.78 9.00
N HIS A 82 3.85 -8.09 8.55
CA HIS A 82 2.67 -7.28 8.80
C HIS A 82 2.40 -7.14 10.29
N LYS A 83 2.37 -8.25 11.06
CA LYS A 83 2.18 -8.22 12.53
C LYS A 83 3.24 -7.37 13.24
N MET A 84 4.49 -7.42 12.78
CA MET A 84 5.56 -6.59 13.34
C MET A 84 5.36 -5.10 13.04
N MET A 85 4.92 -4.76 11.83
CA MET A 85 4.67 -3.36 11.43
C MET A 85 3.39 -2.78 12.04
N ALA A 86 2.37 -3.62 12.17
CA ALA A 86 1.12 -3.35 12.88
C ALA A 86 1.39 -2.94 14.34
N GLY A 87 2.30 -3.63 15.02
CA GLY A 87 2.74 -3.26 16.37
C GLY A 87 3.69 -2.06 16.45
N GLY A 88 4.07 -1.46 15.32
CA GLY A 88 5.12 -0.46 15.23
C GLY A 88 4.65 0.90 14.69
N PRO A 89 5.45 1.56 13.83
CA PRO A 89 5.16 2.93 13.37
C PRO A 89 3.91 3.05 12.48
N CYS A 90 3.38 1.92 11.98
CA CYS A 90 2.20 1.88 11.13
C CYS A 90 0.93 1.40 11.86
N ALA A 91 0.94 1.35 13.21
CA ALA A 91 -0.24 0.94 13.99
C ALA A 91 -1.51 1.74 13.64
N GLN A 92 -1.34 3.02 13.31
CA GLN A 92 -2.46 3.88 12.92
C GLN A 92 -3.08 3.47 11.58
N CYS A 93 -2.31 2.90 10.65
CA CYS A 93 -2.83 2.37 9.38
C CYS A 93 -3.71 1.14 9.62
N GLU A 94 -3.32 0.27 10.56
CA GLU A 94 -4.12 -0.89 10.95
C GLU A 94 -5.46 -0.47 11.56
N GLN A 95 -5.42 0.51 12.48
CA GLN A 95 -6.62 1.03 13.16
C GLN A 95 -7.62 1.66 12.19
N GLN A 96 -7.13 2.24 11.10
CA GLN A 96 -7.96 2.80 10.04
C GLN A 96 -8.50 1.74 9.07
N GLY A 97 -8.18 0.46 9.28
CA GLY A 97 -8.54 -0.62 8.37
C GLY A 97 -7.84 -0.53 7.01
N MET A 98 -6.77 0.27 6.91
CA MET A 98 -5.99 0.38 5.68
C MET A 98 -5.10 -0.86 5.52
N GLY A 99 -5.47 -1.74 4.60
CA GLY A 99 -4.67 -2.90 4.25
C GLY A 99 -5.28 -3.68 3.09
N GLY A 100 -4.46 -4.54 2.47
CA GLY A 100 -4.87 -5.30 1.30
C GLY A 100 -5.06 -4.42 0.06
N MET A 101 -6.09 -4.70 -0.73
CA MET A 101 -6.31 -4.08 -2.05
C MET A 101 -6.58 -2.57 -2.00
N GLN A 102 -7.01 -2.01 -0.87
CA GLN A 102 -7.20 -0.56 -0.73
C GLN A 102 -5.88 0.21 -0.83
N CYS A 103 -4.75 -0.43 -0.48
CA CYS A 103 -3.43 0.17 -0.59
C CYS A 103 -2.87 0.12 -2.03
N LEU A 104 -3.57 -0.52 -2.97
CA LEU A 104 -3.05 -0.77 -4.31
C LEU A 104 -2.93 0.50 -5.14
N MET A 105 -3.94 1.37 -5.09
CA MET A 105 -3.90 2.65 -5.78
C MET A 105 -2.82 3.60 -5.23
N PRO A 106 -2.74 3.85 -3.90
CA PRO A 106 -1.66 4.69 -3.37
C PRO A 106 -0.28 4.06 -3.60
N PHE A 107 -0.14 2.73 -3.49
CA PHE A 107 1.11 2.03 -3.85
C PHE A 107 1.53 2.30 -5.29
N MET A 108 0.60 2.17 -6.24
CA MET A 108 0.87 2.40 -7.66
C MET A 108 1.26 3.86 -7.92
N MET A 109 0.53 4.82 -7.34
CA MET A 109 0.81 6.25 -7.52
C MET A 109 2.16 6.65 -6.94
N ILE A 110 2.45 6.23 -5.70
CA ILE A 110 3.73 6.52 -5.05
C ILE A 110 4.85 5.86 -5.84
N THR A 111 4.76 4.56 -6.14
CA THR A 111 5.82 3.85 -6.87
C THR A 111 6.05 4.44 -8.27
N ALA A 112 5.00 4.89 -8.97
CA ALA A 112 5.12 5.54 -10.26
C ALA A 112 5.78 6.92 -10.16
N MET A 113 5.42 7.74 -9.15
CA MET A 113 6.09 9.01 -8.90
C MET A 113 7.57 8.80 -8.57
N ASN A 114 7.87 7.82 -7.72
CA ASN A 114 9.23 7.49 -7.31
C ASN A 114 10.08 7.08 -8.51
N LEU A 115 9.53 6.26 -9.40
CA LEU A 115 10.17 5.87 -10.65
C LEU A 115 10.49 7.10 -11.53
N VAL A 116 9.53 8.03 -11.68
CA VAL A 116 9.74 9.25 -12.46
C VAL A 116 10.83 10.13 -11.84
N PHE A 117 10.82 10.29 -10.51
CA PHE A 117 11.86 11.07 -9.82
C PHE A 117 13.24 10.40 -9.89
N ASP A 118 13.34 9.09 -9.73
CA ASP A 118 14.60 8.36 -9.86
C ASP A 118 15.15 8.49 -11.29
N VAL A 119 14.31 8.36 -12.32
CA VAL A 119 14.74 8.54 -13.71
C VAL A 119 15.16 9.99 -13.99
N LEU A 120 14.37 10.99 -13.57
CA LEU A 120 14.67 12.38 -13.88
C LEU A 120 15.90 12.92 -13.13
N LEU A 121 16.00 12.61 -11.84
CA LEU A 121 17.03 13.20 -10.98
C LEU A 121 18.33 12.40 -10.96
N ARG A 122 18.30 11.09 -11.30
CA ARG A 122 19.45 10.20 -11.10
C ARG A 122 19.95 9.51 -12.36
N ILE A 123 19.40 9.79 -13.53
CA ILE A 123 19.95 9.23 -14.78
C ILE A 123 21.40 9.64 -15.03
N SER A 124 21.83 10.78 -14.49
CA SER A 124 23.22 11.25 -14.58
C SER A 124 24.21 10.40 -13.77
N THR A 125 23.76 9.71 -12.72
CA THR A 125 24.63 8.87 -11.86
C THR A 125 24.72 7.42 -12.31
N VAL A 126 24.02 7.04 -13.39
CA VAL A 126 24.04 5.69 -13.99
C VAL A 126 25.44 5.28 -14.46
N GLY A 127 26.31 6.23 -14.81
CA GLY A 127 27.68 5.94 -15.25
C GLY A 127 28.62 5.39 -14.18
N ILE A 128 28.25 5.48 -12.89
CA ILE A 128 29.11 5.09 -11.77
C ILE A 128 28.89 3.61 -11.45
N MET A 129 29.76 2.72 -11.95
CA MET A 129 29.69 1.29 -11.64
C MET A 129 30.29 0.97 -10.26
N PRO A 130 29.75 0.01 -9.48
CA PRO A 130 28.58 -0.85 -9.77
C PRO A 130 27.22 -0.23 -9.39
N TYR A 131 27.19 0.96 -8.78
CA TYR A 131 25.97 1.61 -8.29
C TYR A 131 24.90 1.81 -9.36
N GLY A 132 25.29 2.27 -10.55
CA GLY A 132 24.38 2.49 -11.67
C GLY A 132 23.61 1.24 -12.10
N LEU A 133 24.18 0.04 -11.93
CA LEU A 133 23.50 -1.22 -12.23
C LEU A 133 22.37 -1.51 -11.23
N PHE A 134 22.59 -1.23 -9.94
CA PHE A 134 21.55 -1.33 -8.91
C PHE A 134 20.48 -0.26 -9.09
N LEU A 135 20.87 0.95 -9.52
CA LEU A 135 19.92 2.02 -9.82
C LEU A 135 19.00 1.65 -10.99
N LEU A 136 19.56 1.16 -12.10
CA LEU A 136 18.77 0.66 -13.22
C LEU A 136 17.91 -0.54 -12.82
N GLY A 137 18.47 -1.46 -12.03
CA GLY A 137 17.72 -2.58 -11.44
C GLY A 137 16.55 -2.12 -10.59
N SER A 138 16.71 -1.06 -9.79
CA SER A 138 15.61 -0.46 -9.03
C SER A 138 14.55 0.16 -9.95
N CYS A 139 14.94 0.84 -11.03
CA CYS A 139 13.98 1.40 -12.00
C CYS A 139 13.17 0.29 -12.69
N VAL A 140 13.83 -0.79 -13.12
CA VAL A 140 13.15 -1.93 -13.77
C VAL A 140 12.19 -2.62 -12.80
N THR A 141 12.60 -2.85 -11.56
CA THR A 141 11.75 -3.51 -10.55
C THR A 141 10.57 -2.64 -10.11
N GLN A 142 10.76 -1.33 -9.95
CA GLN A 142 9.67 -0.37 -9.70
C GLN A 142 8.70 -0.31 -10.89
N GLY A 143 9.21 -0.23 -12.13
CA GLY A 143 8.37 -0.25 -13.33
C GLY A 143 7.56 -1.53 -13.46
N ALA A 144 8.17 -2.69 -13.18
CA ALA A 144 7.47 -3.97 -13.12
C ALA A 144 6.40 -3.99 -12.02
N ALA A 145 6.70 -3.45 -10.83
CA ALA A 145 5.75 -3.37 -9.73
C ALA A 145 4.53 -2.51 -10.08
N VAL A 146 4.74 -1.36 -10.73
CA VAL A 146 3.65 -0.48 -11.22
C VAL A 146 2.82 -1.20 -12.29
N TYR A 147 3.47 -1.89 -13.23
CA TYR A 147 2.79 -2.64 -14.28
C TYR A 147 1.89 -3.75 -13.70
N PHE A 148 2.42 -4.59 -12.80
CA PHE A 148 1.63 -5.65 -12.17
C PHE A 148 0.56 -5.12 -11.21
N ALA A 149 0.82 -4.00 -10.53
CA ALA A 149 -0.20 -3.32 -9.75
C ALA A 149 -1.33 -2.82 -10.66
N TYR A 150 -1.01 -2.23 -11.81
CA TYR A 150 -2.00 -1.77 -12.78
C TYR A 150 -2.81 -2.93 -13.38
N GLU A 151 -2.15 -4.03 -13.72
CA GLU A 151 -2.83 -5.24 -14.19
C GLU A 151 -3.81 -5.78 -13.13
N THR A 152 -3.37 -5.86 -11.88
CA THR A 152 -4.21 -6.29 -10.75
C THR A 152 -5.39 -5.34 -10.55
N TYR A 153 -5.15 -4.03 -10.59
CA TYR A 153 -6.20 -3.01 -10.53
C TYR A 153 -7.23 -3.19 -11.65
N LYS A 154 -6.75 -3.40 -12.88
CA LYS A 154 -7.59 -3.57 -14.05
C LYS A 154 -8.49 -4.80 -13.90
N ILE A 155 -7.95 -5.95 -13.46
CA ILE A 155 -8.74 -7.16 -13.24
C ILE A 155 -9.85 -6.91 -12.20
N ILE A 156 -9.52 -6.30 -11.06
CA ILE A 156 -10.53 -6.02 -10.02
C ILE A 156 -11.60 -5.06 -10.53
N ARG A 157 -11.20 -4.02 -11.25
CA ARG A 157 -12.11 -3.03 -11.83
C ARG A 157 -13.03 -3.68 -12.86
N ASP A 158 -12.50 -4.49 -13.75
CA ASP A 158 -13.27 -5.15 -14.80
C ASP A 158 -14.24 -6.18 -14.19
N LEU A 159 -13.84 -6.89 -13.12
CA LEU A 159 -14.73 -7.77 -12.34
C LEU A 159 -15.83 -7.03 -11.58
N SER A 160 -15.56 -5.79 -11.17
CA SER A 160 -16.56 -5.00 -10.45
C SER A 160 -17.68 -4.51 -11.36
N LEU A 161 -17.41 -4.25 -12.64
CA LEU A 161 -18.45 -3.75 -13.56
C LEU A 161 -19.43 -4.89 -13.89
N PRO A 162 -20.71 -4.83 -13.45
CA PRO A 162 -21.68 -5.86 -13.80
C PRO A 162 -21.89 -5.86 -15.33
N GLU A 163 -21.67 -7.01 -15.98
CA GLU A 163 -21.71 -7.22 -17.44
C GLU A 163 -23.05 -6.87 -18.13
N GLY A 164 -24.06 -6.37 -17.41
CA GLY A 164 -25.45 -6.39 -17.87
C GLY A 164 -26.23 -5.08 -17.90
N ASN A 165 -25.68 -3.91 -17.54
CA ASN A 165 -26.51 -2.69 -17.58
C ASN A 165 -25.76 -1.37 -17.76
N VAL A 166 -24.96 -1.28 -18.84
CA VAL A 166 -24.37 0.01 -19.27
C VAL A 166 -25.36 0.88 -20.07
N GLU A 167 -26.65 0.54 -20.09
CA GLU A 167 -27.70 1.40 -20.64
C GLU A 167 -27.92 2.62 -19.73
N MET A 168 -27.20 3.71 -20.04
CA MET A 168 -27.50 5.10 -19.70
C MET A 168 -28.11 5.36 -18.31
N GLY A 169 -27.42 4.97 -17.25
CA GLY A 169 -27.78 5.31 -15.88
C GLY A 169 -26.69 6.11 -15.20
N SER A 170 -26.64 7.42 -15.46
CA SER A 170 -25.76 8.32 -14.71
C SER A 170 -26.08 8.25 -13.21
N GLY A 171 -25.08 7.84 -12.43
CA GLY A 171 -25.05 8.11 -11.01
C GLY A 171 -25.69 7.03 -10.14
N ARG A 172 -24.85 6.47 -9.29
CA ARG A 172 -25.04 6.29 -7.84
C ARG A 172 -24.50 4.92 -7.44
N GLY A 173 -23.46 4.98 -6.60
CA GLY A 173 -22.68 3.84 -6.15
C GLY A 173 -23.54 2.74 -5.56
N GLY A 174 -23.11 1.51 -5.83
CA GLY A 174 -23.70 0.32 -5.28
C GLY A 174 -22.74 -0.84 -5.42
N PHE A 175 -21.68 -0.83 -4.61
CA PHE A 175 -21.09 -2.10 -4.23
C PHE A 175 -21.51 -2.41 -2.80
N VAL A 176 -22.31 -3.46 -2.73
CA VAL A 176 -22.31 -4.46 -1.67
C VAL A 176 -22.78 -3.93 -0.32
N GLN A 177 -24.09 -4.04 -0.15
CA GLN A 177 -24.74 -4.42 1.11
C GLN A 177 -24.02 -5.68 1.64
N GLN A 178 -22.96 -5.48 2.41
CA GLN A 178 -22.35 -6.55 3.20
C GLN A 178 -23.42 -6.99 4.19
N GLY A 179 -23.90 -8.22 4.00
CA GLY A 179 -24.98 -8.80 4.76
C GLY A 179 -24.75 -8.65 6.27
N ASP A 180 -25.58 -7.80 6.86
CA ASP A 180 -25.94 -7.85 8.27
C ASP A 180 -26.42 -9.27 8.60
N ASN A 181 -25.61 -9.97 9.37
CA ASN A 181 -26.13 -10.82 10.46
C ASN A 181 -25.38 -10.54 11.77
N SER A 182 -24.76 -9.36 11.87
CA SER A 182 -24.20 -8.84 13.12
C SER A 182 -25.06 -7.65 13.52
N ALA A 183 -25.91 -7.84 14.51
CA ALA A 183 -26.79 -6.80 15.04
C ALA A 183 -26.05 -5.45 15.20
N PRO A 184 -26.70 -4.32 14.90
CA PRO A 184 -26.08 -3.01 15.04
C PRO A 184 -25.60 -2.86 16.48
N THR A 185 -24.27 -2.86 16.65
CA THR A 185 -23.66 -2.47 17.91
C THR A 185 -24.04 -1.01 18.08
N GLN A 186 -24.99 -0.73 18.98
CA GLN A 186 -25.43 0.62 19.26
C GLN A 186 -24.19 1.50 19.48
N PRO A 187 -24.14 2.71 18.90
CA PRO A 187 -23.08 3.65 19.20
C PRO A 187 -23.09 3.84 20.72
N GLN A 188 -22.00 3.43 21.38
CA GLN A 188 -21.86 3.60 22.81
C GLN A 188 -22.03 5.09 23.09
N ALA A 189 -23.15 5.42 23.72
CA ALA A 189 -23.45 6.77 24.17
C ALA A 189 -22.24 7.24 24.96
N TRP A 190 -21.70 8.40 24.59
CA TRP A 190 -20.61 9.04 25.30
C TRP A 190 -20.99 9.11 26.78
N VAL A 191 -20.35 8.29 27.60
CA VAL A 191 -20.53 8.32 29.05
C VAL A 191 -19.54 9.37 29.55
N PRO A 192 -20.00 10.53 30.06
CA PRO A 192 -19.09 11.47 30.68
C PRO A 192 -18.28 10.75 31.76
N PHE A 193 -16.99 11.04 31.83
CA PHE A 193 -16.13 10.58 32.90
C PHE A 193 -16.64 11.16 34.23
N GLU A 194 -17.51 10.41 34.91
CA GLU A 194 -17.91 10.68 36.28
C GLU A 194 -16.69 10.34 37.15
N GLY A 195 -15.86 11.36 37.39
CA GLY A 195 -14.74 11.26 38.30
C GLY A 195 -15.26 10.92 39.69
N SER A 196 -15.17 9.64 40.07
CA SER A 196 -15.39 9.20 41.45
C SER A 196 -14.29 9.85 42.30
N GLY A 197 -14.60 11.00 42.89
CA GLY A 197 -13.76 11.67 43.86
C GLY A 197 -13.56 10.77 45.06
N ASN A 198 -12.54 9.93 45.03
CA ASN A 198 -12.07 9.19 46.18
C ASN A 198 -11.49 10.21 47.16
N ARG A 199 -12.32 10.63 48.12
CA ARG A 199 -11.88 11.37 49.29
C ARG A 199 -10.98 10.45 50.10
N LEU A 200 -9.67 10.71 50.06
CA LEU A 200 -8.72 10.19 51.04
C LEU A 200 -9.08 10.80 52.40
N GLY A 201 -9.72 10.01 53.25
CA GLY A 201 -9.96 10.33 54.65
C GLY A 201 -9.80 9.06 55.48
N GLY A 202 -8.77 9.04 56.33
CA GLY A 202 -8.41 7.93 57.22
C GLY A 202 -6.94 7.99 57.58
#